data_AF-A0A970VTI0-F1
#
_entry.id   AF-A0A970VTI0-F1
#
_cell.length_a   1.000
_cell.length_b   1.000
_cell.length_c   1.000
_cell.angle_alpha   90.00
_cell.angle_beta   90.00
_cell.angle_gamma   90.00
#
_symmetry.space_group_name_H-M   'P 1'
#
loop_
_entity.id
_entity.type
_entity.pdbx_description
1 polymer ?
#
loop_
_entity_poly.entity_id
_entity_poly.type
_entity_poly.pdbx_seq_one_letter_code
_entity_poly.pdbx_strand_id
1 'polypeptide(L)'
;MKRKISLIVLLSFLVSLVPFPLYAADENSGGEKLIYQEVIVPYFDVWKGNKWIDTDGKPPSEDKPGQRKNPSYEYQIPSKFLEQYAVTRVEVVRPVTEQNYTEAGGRIYDFNGLPLDSPMSWYLFNNVYHEYLASIYGAKAQLVNSQKGKAEVTWDIYLQDDPQSCAADLTSPKNRALFGLDEEKFSGYEQGWRYFMTGILRWYGIPKAAPDLYVADLDPGTEQTEPGETYVGVVVFGLKDTYDKPVKAKLELTHNNNPIPEVNGKIVTFNPGETKEYTFSFTGVDGTESVIVAKIVPVEPDTDIDMSNNEMEVTVPPAGEEEGDAVIGEGTLILKAKSPEGKDVWGKYQPSVERETNTAKYGDTITAYFTAPPPPEPGWRCYKLKEWKLLEAKIEYPKRHPNFTFGQPLEPQGTVTLSMSVDDESNKAEASFLEDWSINGANVYILTQKRMVAGPTYYPVTVHYKMLWEYRKGRWDPCARRDKDGHCKGGCVDWEDYSKTLNKSVTVKLLVNGTAVGFYGGGS
;
A
#
# COMPACT_ATOMS: atom_id res chain seq x y z
N MET A 1 4.61 18.93 69.49
CA MET A 1 4.06 19.42 68.21
C MET A 1 4.93 18.96 67.01
N LYS A 2 5.25 17.66 66.91
CA LYS A 2 6.09 17.07 65.86
C LYS A 2 5.67 15.60 65.64
N ARG A 3 4.57 15.35 64.92
CA ARG A 3 4.17 13.97 64.52
C ARG A 3 3.08 13.86 63.44
N LYS A 4 2.82 14.92 62.64
CA LYS A 4 1.74 14.89 61.62
C LYS A 4 2.14 15.31 60.20
N ILE A 5 3.43 15.47 59.90
CA ILE A 5 3.88 15.87 58.55
C ILE A 5 4.33 14.65 57.70
N SER A 6 4.62 13.50 58.31
CA SER A 6 5.22 12.36 57.60
C SER A 6 4.23 11.50 56.80
N LEU A 7 2.92 11.61 57.03
CA LEU A 7 1.92 10.77 56.34
C LEU A 7 1.47 11.35 54.99
N ILE A 8 1.50 12.69 54.85
CA ILE A 8 1.03 13.37 53.64
C ILE A 8 2.07 13.27 52.52
N VAL A 9 3.37 13.30 52.85
CA VAL A 9 4.45 13.14 51.86
C VAL A 9 4.56 11.70 51.35
N LEU A 10 4.23 10.70 52.18
CA LEU A 10 4.23 9.29 51.78
C LEU A 10 3.02 8.95 50.89
N LEU A 11 1.86 9.61 51.10
CA LEU A 11 0.68 9.41 50.26
C LEU A 11 0.84 10.05 48.87
N SER A 12 1.57 11.17 48.76
CA SER A 12 1.88 11.79 47.47
C SER A 12 2.88 10.99 46.61
N PHE A 13 3.71 10.13 47.21
CA PHE A 13 4.67 9.30 46.47
C PHE A 13 4.09 7.93 46.03
N LEU A 14 3.00 7.48 46.66
CA LEU A 14 2.30 6.24 46.27
C LEU A 14 1.33 6.43 45.10
N VAL A 15 0.89 7.66 44.81
CA VAL A 15 0.06 7.97 43.64
C VAL A 15 0.90 8.12 42.36
N SER A 16 2.22 8.36 42.47
CA SER A 16 3.13 8.45 41.32
C SER A 16 3.72 7.10 40.87
N LEU A 17 3.34 5.98 41.51
CA LEU A 17 3.83 4.64 41.20
C LEU A 17 2.71 3.69 40.72
N VAL A 18 1.59 4.23 40.26
CA VAL A 18 0.68 3.45 39.41
C VAL A 18 1.30 3.48 38.01
N PRO A 19 1.88 2.37 37.50
CA PRO A 19 2.22 2.32 36.09
C PRO A 19 0.90 2.56 35.35
N PHE A 20 0.78 3.70 34.67
CA PHE A 20 -0.23 3.84 33.65
C PHE A 20 -0.03 2.64 32.73
N PRO A 21 -1.02 1.74 32.57
CA PRO A 21 -0.95 0.79 31.48
C PRO A 21 -0.91 1.67 30.22
N LEU A 22 0.29 1.82 29.67
CA LEU A 22 0.48 2.05 28.26
C LEU A 22 -0.21 0.85 27.63
N TYR A 23 -1.50 1.03 27.33
CA TYR A 23 -2.24 0.19 26.41
C TYR A 23 -1.48 0.30 25.09
N ALA A 24 -0.49 -0.56 24.91
CA ALA A 24 -0.19 -1.09 23.60
C ALA A 24 -1.48 -1.81 23.20
N ALA A 25 -2.36 -1.07 22.53
CA ALA A 25 -3.52 -1.64 21.88
C ALA A 25 -2.97 -2.72 20.95
N ASP A 26 -3.28 -3.96 21.29
CA ASP A 26 -3.02 -5.11 20.45
C ASP A 26 -3.70 -4.83 19.10
N GLU A 27 -2.91 -4.62 18.04
CA GLU A 27 -3.41 -4.22 16.70
C GLU A 27 -4.38 -5.27 16.12
N ASN A 28 -4.46 -6.46 16.71
CA ASN A 28 -5.37 -7.54 16.36
C ASN A 28 -6.61 -7.65 17.25
N SER A 29 -6.71 -6.88 18.34
CA SER A 29 -7.97 -6.78 19.07
C SER A 29 -8.89 -5.85 18.28
N GLY A 30 -10.11 -6.26 17.94
CA GLY A 30 -11.12 -5.49 17.19
C GLY A 30 -11.61 -4.22 17.91
N GLY A 31 -10.70 -3.42 18.46
CA GLY A 31 -10.94 -2.17 19.15
C GLY A 31 -11.27 -1.04 18.19
N GLU A 32 -11.86 0.00 18.76
CA GLU A 32 -12.13 1.25 18.06
C GLU A 32 -10.82 1.89 17.59
N LYS A 33 -10.73 2.24 16.30
CA LYS A 33 -9.59 2.95 15.71
C LYS A 33 -10.04 4.21 14.98
N LEU A 34 -9.11 5.14 14.77
CA LEU A 34 -9.33 6.31 13.91
C LEU A 34 -9.44 5.82 12.45
N ILE A 35 -10.60 6.05 11.83
CA ILE A 35 -10.89 5.55 10.47
C ILE A 35 -10.86 6.67 9.41
N TYR A 36 -11.14 7.90 9.81
CA TYR A 36 -11.13 9.07 8.93
C TYR A 36 -10.96 10.34 9.75
N GLN A 37 -10.34 11.36 9.18
CA GLN A 37 -10.30 12.70 9.75
C GLN A 37 -10.28 13.76 8.65
N GLU A 38 -10.83 14.93 8.95
CA GLU A 38 -10.92 16.03 7.98
C GLU A 38 -10.83 17.41 8.66
N VAL A 39 -10.32 18.39 7.92
CA VAL A 39 -10.28 19.79 8.36
C VAL A 39 -11.64 20.44 8.09
N ILE A 40 -12.37 20.79 9.14
CA ILE A 40 -13.66 21.48 9.05
C ILE A 40 -13.47 22.99 9.29
N VAL A 41 -14.17 23.80 8.48
CA VAL A 41 -14.19 25.27 8.62
C VAL A 41 -15.62 25.79 8.48
N PRO A 42 -16.50 25.51 9.46
CA PRO A 42 -17.76 26.22 9.57
C PRO A 42 -17.54 27.73 9.76
N TYR A 43 -18.57 28.50 9.43
CA TYR A 43 -18.57 29.95 9.57
C TYR A 43 -19.92 30.46 10.08
N PHE A 44 -19.90 31.59 10.77
CA PHE A 44 -21.08 32.30 11.24
C PHE A 44 -21.03 33.74 10.76
N ASP A 45 -22.02 34.15 9.96
CA ASP A 45 -22.13 35.52 9.46
C ASP A 45 -23.19 36.31 10.21
N VAL A 46 -22.91 37.59 10.43
CA VAL A 46 -23.88 38.59 10.88
C VAL A 46 -23.84 39.80 9.95
N TRP A 47 -25.01 40.35 9.64
CA TRP A 47 -25.21 41.44 8.69
C TRP A 47 -26.09 42.52 9.30
N LYS A 48 -25.76 43.79 9.09
CA LYS A 48 -26.56 44.92 9.54
C LYS A 48 -27.10 45.70 8.34
N GLY A 49 -28.40 45.59 8.11
CA GLY A 49 -29.16 46.52 7.26
C GLY A 49 -29.98 47.46 8.15
N ASN A 50 -31.29 47.51 7.92
CA ASN A 50 -32.23 48.13 8.88
C ASN A 50 -32.31 47.38 10.23
N LYS A 51 -31.95 46.09 10.23
CA LYS A 51 -31.85 45.19 11.40
C LYS A 51 -30.65 44.26 11.22
N TRP A 52 -30.26 43.60 12.30
CA TRP A 52 -29.29 42.52 12.25
C TRP A 52 -29.92 41.22 11.72
N ILE A 53 -29.21 40.50 10.86
CA ILE A 53 -29.58 39.21 10.27
C ILE A 53 -28.36 38.28 10.35
N ASP A 54 -28.56 36.98 10.55
CA ASP A 54 -27.50 35.97 10.60
C ASP A 54 -27.65 34.86 9.53
N THR A 55 -26.73 33.89 9.59
CA THR A 55 -26.68 32.74 8.68
C THR A 55 -27.63 31.59 9.06
N ASP A 56 -28.10 31.54 10.31
CA ASP A 56 -28.92 30.40 10.77
C ASP A 56 -30.41 30.61 10.50
N GLY A 57 -30.78 31.81 10.04
CA GLY A 57 -32.09 32.11 9.48
C GLY A 57 -33.21 32.07 10.53
N LYS A 58 -32.86 32.15 11.83
CA LYS A 58 -33.85 32.16 12.91
C LYS A 58 -34.40 33.57 13.12
N PRO A 59 -35.68 33.83 12.79
CA PRO A 59 -36.34 35.05 13.24
C PRO A 59 -36.61 34.99 14.76
N PRO A 60 -36.47 36.08 15.53
CA PRO A 60 -35.80 37.35 15.28
C PRO A 60 -34.78 37.62 16.40
N SER A 61 -33.66 36.88 16.45
CA SER A 61 -32.55 37.34 17.29
C SER A 61 -31.73 38.34 16.48
N GLU A 62 -31.60 39.56 17.01
CA GLU A 62 -30.64 40.54 16.48
C GLU A 62 -29.23 40.03 16.79
N ASP A 63 -28.77 39.10 15.96
CA ASP A 63 -27.46 38.50 16.04
C ASP A 63 -26.42 39.54 15.66
N LYS A 64 -25.65 39.98 16.65
CA LYS A 64 -24.72 41.09 16.51
C LYS A 64 -23.40 40.81 17.25
N PRO A 65 -22.31 41.50 16.88
CA PRO A 65 -21.10 41.55 17.69
C PRO A 65 -21.40 41.79 19.18
N GLY A 66 -20.63 41.14 20.06
CA GLY A 66 -20.81 41.17 21.53
C GLY A 66 -21.70 40.06 22.10
N GLN A 67 -22.01 39.01 21.31
CA GLN A 67 -22.92 37.94 21.74
C GLN A 67 -22.28 36.55 21.72
N ARG A 68 -22.70 35.70 22.65
CA ARG A 68 -22.37 34.28 22.67
C ARG A 68 -23.37 33.48 21.83
N LYS A 69 -22.88 32.56 20.98
CA LYS A 69 -23.68 31.75 20.05
C LYS A 69 -23.30 30.29 20.12
N ASN A 70 -24.26 29.44 19.73
CA ASN A 70 -24.08 27.99 19.70
C ASN A 70 -24.46 27.37 18.34
N PRO A 71 -23.79 27.74 17.23
CA PRO A 71 -24.16 27.19 15.93
C PRO A 71 -23.78 25.71 15.82
N SER A 72 -24.62 24.94 15.12
CA SER A 72 -24.42 23.51 14.84
C SER A 72 -24.35 23.28 13.33
N TYR A 73 -23.47 22.36 12.91
CA TYR A 73 -23.31 21.98 11.51
C TYR A 73 -23.25 20.46 11.38
N GLU A 74 -23.92 19.93 10.36
CA GLU A 74 -23.86 18.51 10.03
C GLU A 74 -22.68 18.18 9.13
N TYR A 75 -22.08 17.02 9.36
CA TYR A 75 -20.97 16.45 8.58
C TYR A 75 -21.27 15.00 8.25
N GLN A 76 -20.70 14.52 7.15
CA GLN A 76 -20.87 13.15 6.70
C GLN A 76 -19.53 12.54 6.29
N ILE A 77 -19.21 11.38 6.88
CA ILE A 77 -18.03 10.60 6.48
C ILE A 77 -18.23 10.00 5.06
N PRO A 78 -17.17 9.87 4.24
CA PRO A 78 -17.27 9.21 2.94
C PRO A 78 -17.78 7.77 3.04
N SER A 79 -18.65 7.36 2.10
CA SER A 79 -19.34 6.05 2.12
C SER A 79 -18.41 4.84 2.12
N LYS A 80 -17.25 4.92 1.48
CA LYS A 80 -16.23 3.86 1.47
C LYS A 80 -15.79 3.42 2.88
N PHE A 81 -15.81 4.34 3.85
CA PHE A 81 -15.49 4.00 5.24
C PHE A 81 -16.66 3.29 5.92
N LEU A 82 -17.90 3.60 5.53
CA LEU A 82 -19.09 2.90 6.03
C LEU A 82 -19.18 1.47 5.51
N GLU A 83 -18.57 1.14 4.38
CA GLU A 83 -18.50 -0.23 3.85
C GLU A 83 -17.57 -1.11 4.70
N GLN A 84 -16.50 -0.53 5.24
CA GLN A 84 -15.45 -1.25 5.97
C GLN A 84 -15.60 -1.16 7.49
N TYR A 85 -16.26 -0.13 8.00
CA TYR A 85 -16.29 0.20 9.42
C TYR A 85 -17.72 0.46 9.93
N ALA A 86 -17.99 0.03 11.16
CA ALA A 86 -19.08 0.55 11.96
C ALA A 86 -18.57 1.78 12.72
N VAL A 87 -19.10 2.96 12.39
CA VAL A 87 -18.71 4.23 13.06
C VAL A 87 -19.25 4.23 14.49
N THR A 88 -18.36 4.43 15.45
CA THR A 88 -18.67 4.34 16.88
C THR A 88 -18.59 5.69 17.58
N ARG A 89 -17.72 6.60 17.12
CA ARG A 89 -17.52 7.90 17.77
C ARG A 89 -17.00 8.97 16.81
N VAL A 90 -17.25 10.22 17.15
CA VAL A 90 -16.64 11.39 16.52
C VAL A 90 -16.08 12.35 17.56
N GLU A 91 -15.03 13.07 17.20
CA GLU A 91 -14.42 14.11 18.03
C GLU A 91 -14.02 15.31 17.18
N VAL A 92 -14.08 16.49 17.78
CA VAL A 92 -13.52 17.71 17.18
C VAL A 92 -12.29 18.14 17.96
N VAL A 93 -11.14 18.20 17.29
CA VAL A 93 -9.86 18.59 17.88
C VAL A 93 -9.57 20.06 17.58
N ARG A 94 -9.17 20.80 18.62
CA ARG A 94 -8.77 22.21 18.54
C ARG A 94 -7.68 22.55 19.56
N PRO A 95 -6.91 23.64 19.37
CA PRO A 95 -6.86 24.43 18.13
C PRO A 95 -6.30 23.61 16.96
N VAL A 96 -6.57 24.04 15.73
CA VAL A 96 -5.91 23.45 14.56
C VAL A 96 -4.46 23.93 14.56
N THR A 97 -3.52 23.00 14.50
CA THR A 97 -2.08 23.24 14.46
C THR A 97 -1.54 22.75 13.11
N GLU A 98 -0.36 23.20 12.70
CA GLU A 98 0.25 22.73 11.44
C GLU A 98 0.39 21.21 11.40
N GLN A 99 0.74 20.61 12.55
CA GLN A 99 0.89 19.18 12.69
C GLN A 99 -0.44 18.46 12.46
N ASN A 100 -1.48 18.78 13.25
CA ASN A 100 -2.76 18.06 13.13
C ASN A 100 -3.49 18.38 11.81
N TYR A 101 -3.21 19.54 11.19
CA TYR A 101 -3.68 19.90 9.86
C TYR A 101 -3.06 18.99 8.80
N THR A 102 -1.73 18.82 8.85
CA THR A 102 -0.99 17.95 7.93
C THR A 102 -1.39 16.49 8.09
N GLU A 103 -1.50 16.01 9.34
CA GLU A 103 -1.99 14.66 9.65
C GLU A 103 -3.40 14.43 9.09
N ALA A 104 -4.27 15.44 9.14
CA ALA A 104 -5.62 15.36 8.59
C ALA A 104 -5.69 15.45 7.06
N GLY A 105 -4.54 15.51 6.37
CA GLY A 105 -4.48 15.65 4.91
C GLY A 105 -4.81 17.05 4.40
N GLY A 106 -4.89 18.04 5.28
CA GLY A 106 -5.25 19.42 4.96
C GLY A 106 -6.71 19.63 4.54
N ARG A 107 -7.05 20.86 4.18
CA ARG A 107 -8.40 21.21 3.68
C ARG A 107 -8.49 20.99 2.18
N ILE A 108 -9.38 20.10 1.75
CA ILE A 108 -9.59 19.74 0.34
C ILE A 108 -10.65 20.60 -0.38
N TYR A 109 -11.11 21.68 0.25
CA TYR A 109 -12.09 22.61 -0.32
C TYR A 109 -11.53 24.03 -0.32
N ASP A 110 -11.85 24.78 -1.38
CA ASP A 110 -11.51 26.19 -1.49
C ASP A 110 -12.38 27.06 -0.55
N PHE A 111 -12.27 28.37 -0.72
CA PHE A 111 -13.02 29.36 0.05
C PHE A 111 -14.52 29.38 -0.27
N ASN A 112 -14.91 28.82 -1.41
CA ASN A 112 -16.29 28.73 -1.91
C ASN A 112 -16.91 27.36 -1.60
N GLY A 113 -16.16 26.46 -0.96
CA GLY A 113 -16.60 25.09 -0.71
C GLY A 113 -16.51 24.17 -1.93
N LEU A 114 -15.83 24.60 -3.00
CA LEU A 114 -15.55 23.74 -4.16
C LEU A 114 -14.36 22.83 -3.86
N PRO A 115 -14.38 21.56 -4.31
CA PRO A 115 -13.24 20.68 -4.18
C PRO A 115 -11.99 21.28 -4.84
N LEU A 116 -10.86 21.18 -4.16
CA LEU A 116 -9.55 21.50 -4.73
C LEU A 116 -8.91 20.24 -5.31
N ASP A 117 -8.17 20.40 -6.39
CA ASP A 117 -7.30 19.33 -6.94
C ASP A 117 -6.21 18.90 -5.94
N SER A 118 -6.00 19.69 -4.89
CA SER A 118 -4.99 19.45 -3.86
C SER A 118 -5.29 20.20 -2.57
N PRO A 119 -4.89 19.67 -1.41
CA PRO A 119 -5.14 20.33 -0.13
C PRO A 119 -4.57 21.75 -0.09
N MET A 120 -5.32 22.67 0.51
CA MET A 120 -4.87 24.01 0.82
C MET A 120 -3.59 23.94 1.66
N SER A 121 -2.57 24.74 1.36
CA SER A 121 -1.35 24.76 2.18
C SER A 121 -1.66 25.28 3.59
N TRP A 122 -0.91 24.82 4.60
CA TRP A 122 -1.05 25.32 5.96
C TRP A 122 -0.93 26.84 6.04
N TYR A 123 0.05 27.42 5.34
CA TYR A 123 0.24 28.88 5.30
C TYR A 123 -1.01 29.61 4.78
N LEU A 124 -1.61 29.14 3.68
CA LEU A 124 -2.81 29.75 3.12
C LEU A 124 -4.02 29.56 4.05
N PHE A 125 -4.17 28.35 4.61
CA PHE A 125 -5.22 28.04 5.57
C PHE A 125 -5.12 28.93 6.82
N ASN A 126 -3.93 29.05 7.40
CA ASN A 126 -3.68 29.84 8.59
C ASN A 126 -3.93 31.33 8.31
N ASN A 127 -3.39 31.86 7.23
CA ASN A 127 -3.58 33.29 6.90
C ASN A 127 -5.05 33.63 6.62
N VAL A 128 -5.83 32.73 6.00
CA VAL A 128 -7.22 33.06 5.69
C VAL A 128 -8.15 32.77 6.87
N TYR A 129 -8.02 31.62 7.51
CA TYR A 129 -9.00 31.18 8.50
C TYR A 129 -8.58 31.43 9.94
N HIS A 130 -7.28 31.45 10.26
CA HIS A 130 -6.82 31.75 11.62
C HIS A 130 -6.79 33.24 11.94
N GLU A 131 -6.66 34.12 10.93
CA GLU A 131 -6.77 35.57 11.13
C GLU A 131 -8.18 36.01 11.54
N TYR A 132 -9.22 35.30 11.10
CA TYR A 132 -10.63 35.68 11.30
C TYR A 132 -11.39 34.66 12.19
N LEU A 133 -10.74 34.14 13.24
CA LEU A 133 -11.35 33.19 14.17
C LEU A 133 -12.32 33.85 15.14
N ALA A 134 -13.48 33.22 15.31
CA ALA A 134 -14.34 33.48 16.46
C ALA A 134 -13.59 33.21 17.79
N SER A 135 -14.01 33.85 18.87
CA SER A 135 -13.54 33.45 20.21
C SER A 135 -14.23 32.18 20.63
N ILE A 136 -13.54 31.04 20.53
CA ILE A 136 -14.16 29.73 20.73
C ILE A 136 -13.88 29.15 22.12
N TYR A 137 -14.94 28.98 22.92
CA TYR A 137 -14.87 28.43 24.27
C TYR A 137 -14.98 26.90 24.29
N GLY A 138 -15.65 26.32 23.29
CA GLY A 138 -15.84 24.87 23.20
C GLY A 138 -16.29 24.43 21.81
N ALA A 139 -16.08 23.17 21.48
CA ALA A 139 -16.86 22.50 20.45
C ALA A 139 -17.08 21.05 20.87
N LYS A 140 -18.22 20.51 20.48
CA LYS A 140 -18.63 19.15 20.76
C LYS A 140 -19.11 18.51 19.47
N ALA A 141 -18.54 17.36 19.13
CA ALA A 141 -19.02 16.53 18.05
C ALA A 141 -19.89 15.40 18.62
N GLN A 142 -20.96 15.04 17.93
CA GLN A 142 -21.82 13.91 18.27
C GLN A 142 -22.32 13.19 17.03
N LEU A 143 -22.45 11.87 17.11
CA LEU A 143 -23.09 11.09 16.04
C LEU A 143 -24.60 11.31 16.08
N VAL A 144 -25.17 11.78 14.97
CA VAL A 144 -26.63 11.93 14.81
C VAL A 144 -27.24 10.74 14.07
N ASN A 145 -26.45 10.07 13.21
CA ASN A 145 -26.81 8.81 12.58
C ASN A 145 -25.55 8.01 12.22
N SER A 146 -25.14 7.07 13.09
CA SER A 146 -23.93 6.27 12.89
C SER A 146 -23.98 5.39 11.64
N GLN A 147 -25.15 4.82 11.30
CA GLN A 147 -25.32 3.96 10.11
C GLN A 147 -25.14 4.72 8.79
N LYS A 148 -25.57 5.99 8.75
CA LYS A 148 -25.38 6.88 7.60
C LYS A 148 -24.10 7.70 7.69
N GLY A 149 -23.30 7.49 8.73
CA GLY A 149 -22.06 8.23 8.96
C GLY A 149 -22.26 9.73 9.13
N LYS A 150 -23.35 10.14 9.78
CA LYS A 150 -23.66 11.55 10.03
C LYS A 150 -23.30 11.98 11.45
N ALA A 151 -22.63 13.11 11.55
CA ALA A 151 -22.27 13.78 12.79
C ALA A 151 -22.77 15.23 12.79
N GLU A 152 -22.96 15.78 13.98
CA GLU A 152 -23.20 17.18 14.21
C GLU A 152 -22.08 17.74 15.08
N VAL A 153 -21.55 18.91 14.72
CA VAL A 153 -20.60 19.65 15.55
C VAL A 153 -21.25 20.95 16.01
N THR A 154 -21.42 21.09 17.32
CA THR A 154 -21.89 22.32 17.96
C THR A 154 -20.71 23.11 18.48
N TRP A 155 -20.67 24.38 18.17
CA TRP A 155 -19.63 25.32 18.56
C TRP A 155 -20.12 26.23 19.65
N ASP A 156 -19.27 26.59 20.61
CA ASP A 156 -19.57 27.61 21.62
C ASP A 156 -18.64 28.80 21.39
N ILE A 157 -19.19 29.84 20.76
CA ILE A 157 -18.44 31.01 20.29
C ILE A 157 -18.92 32.29 20.95
N TYR A 158 -18.03 33.28 21.03
CA TYR A 158 -18.38 34.69 21.24
C TYR A 158 -17.97 35.50 20.02
N LEU A 159 -18.95 36.22 19.48
CA LEU A 159 -18.75 37.21 18.44
C LEU A 159 -18.17 38.44 19.13
N GLN A 160 -16.88 38.76 18.95
CA GLN A 160 -16.26 39.86 19.69
C GLN A 160 -16.93 41.20 19.38
N ASP A 161 -16.90 42.12 20.33
CA ASP A 161 -17.46 43.48 20.18
C ASP A 161 -16.76 44.29 19.09
N ASP A 162 -15.46 44.06 18.87
CA ASP A 162 -14.66 44.63 17.78
C ASP A 162 -14.39 43.56 16.70
N PRO A 163 -15.32 43.36 15.75
CA PRO A 163 -15.21 42.33 14.74
C PRO A 163 -14.07 42.57 13.74
N GLN A 164 -13.54 43.79 13.62
CA GLN A 164 -12.47 44.10 12.66
C GLN A 164 -11.18 43.33 12.94
N SER A 165 -10.97 42.94 14.19
CA SER A 165 -9.77 42.21 14.63
C SER A 165 -9.88 40.68 14.54
N CYS A 166 -11.09 40.13 14.36
CA CYS A 166 -11.35 38.70 14.49
C CYS A 166 -12.39 38.13 13.51
N ALA A 167 -12.88 38.93 12.56
CA ALA A 167 -13.85 38.53 11.56
C ALA A 167 -13.54 39.17 10.20
N ALA A 168 -13.88 38.47 9.12
CA ALA A 168 -13.73 39.03 7.79
C ALA A 168 -14.85 40.04 7.52
N ASP A 169 -14.47 41.26 7.12
CA ASP A 169 -15.41 42.31 6.72
C ASP A 169 -16.08 41.94 5.38
N LEU A 170 -17.36 41.65 5.40
CA LEU A 170 -18.15 41.26 4.23
C LEU A 170 -18.70 42.47 3.46
N THR A 171 -18.52 43.69 3.96
CA THR A 171 -18.75 44.91 3.16
C THR A 171 -17.63 45.13 2.13
N SER A 172 -16.46 44.53 2.34
CA SER A 172 -15.33 44.53 1.40
C SER A 172 -15.61 43.66 0.17
N PRO A 173 -15.59 44.23 -1.06
CA PRO A 173 -15.72 43.46 -2.30
C PRO A 173 -14.68 42.34 -2.42
N LYS A 174 -13.46 42.57 -1.94
CA LYS A 174 -12.37 41.58 -1.97
C LYS A 174 -12.70 40.34 -1.14
N ASN A 175 -13.24 40.53 0.06
CA ASN A 175 -13.61 39.41 0.94
C ASN A 175 -14.82 38.67 0.39
N ARG A 176 -15.81 39.38 -0.18
CA ARG A 176 -16.94 38.73 -0.85
C ARG A 176 -16.50 37.88 -2.03
N ALA A 177 -15.64 38.42 -2.90
CA ALA A 177 -15.09 37.67 -4.02
C ALA A 177 -14.27 36.46 -3.56
N LEU A 178 -13.49 36.62 -2.49
CA LEU A 178 -12.72 35.51 -1.91
C LEU A 178 -13.62 34.36 -1.45
N PHE A 179 -14.77 34.66 -0.85
CA PHE A 179 -15.71 33.66 -0.34
C PHE A 179 -16.87 33.33 -1.28
N GLY A 180 -16.79 33.75 -2.55
CA GLY A 180 -17.77 33.39 -3.58
C GLY A 180 -19.15 33.98 -3.34
N LEU A 181 -19.21 35.10 -2.62
CA LEU A 181 -20.44 35.83 -2.33
C LEU A 181 -20.76 36.77 -3.50
N ASP A 182 -21.93 36.59 -4.09
CA ASP A 182 -22.45 37.40 -5.20
C ASP A 182 -22.71 38.85 -4.77
N GLU A 183 -22.02 39.81 -5.38
CA GLU A 183 -22.07 41.23 -5.00
C GLU A 183 -23.49 41.82 -5.04
N GLU A 184 -24.33 41.36 -5.96
CA GLU A 184 -25.69 41.90 -6.14
C GLU A 184 -26.57 41.68 -4.90
N LYS A 185 -26.32 40.59 -4.16
CA LYS A 185 -27.09 40.19 -2.96
C LYS A 185 -26.77 41.02 -1.72
N PHE A 186 -25.73 41.86 -1.77
CA PHE A 186 -25.25 42.63 -0.61
C PHE A 186 -25.38 44.15 -0.78
N SER A 187 -26.06 44.61 -1.83
CA SER A 187 -26.36 46.02 -2.00
C SER A 187 -27.33 46.52 -0.90
N GLY A 188 -26.87 47.47 -0.07
CA GLY A 188 -27.70 48.12 0.97
C GLY A 188 -27.44 47.72 2.42
N TYR A 189 -26.49 46.83 2.72
CA TYR A 189 -26.05 46.56 4.10
C TYR A 189 -24.97 47.55 4.56
N GLU A 190 -25.08 48.03 5.79
CA GLU A 190 -24.12 48.94 6.42
C GLU A 190 -22.92 48.21 7.02
N GLN A 191 -23.10 46.96 7.46
CA GLN A 191 -22.07 46.12 8.06
C GLN A 191 -22.29 44.64 7.72
N GLY A 192 -21.20 43.86 7.70
CA GLY A 192 -21.25 42.41 7.54
C GLY A 192 -19.96 41.77 8.03
N TRP A 193 -20.04 40.71 8.83
CA TRP A 193 -18.90 40.06 9.47
C TRP A 193 -19.02 38.55 9.38
N ARG A 194 -17.96 37.87 8.91
CA ARG A 194 -17.85 36.40 8.91
C ARG A 194 -16.83 35.95 9.94
N TYR A 195 -17.28 35.11 10.87
CA TYR A 195 -16.42 34.47 11.87
C TYR A 195 -16.18 33.03 11.48
N PHE A 196 -14.92 32.59 11.44
CA PHE A 196 -14.58 31.21 11.18
C PHE A 196 -14.41 30.41 12.47
N MET A 197 -14.72 29.13 12.35
CA MET A 197 -14.57 28.13 13.41
C MET A 197 -13.79 26.97 12.80
N THR A 198 -12.50 26.85 13.11
CA THR A 198 -11.66 25.78 12.56
C THR A 198 -11.56 24.60 13.53
N GLY A 199 -11.53 23.38 12.99
CA GLY A 199 -11.32 22.16 13.78
C GLY A 199 -10.91 20.98 12.91
N ILE A 200 -10.38 19.93 13.54
CA ILE A 200 -10.22 18.61 12.90
C ILE A 200 -11.33 17.70 13.39
N LEU A 201 -12.22 17.27 12.48
CA LEU A 201 -13.24 16.27 12.81
C LEU A 201 -12.62 14.89 12.62
N ARG A 202 -12.50 14.14 13.71
CA ARG A 202 -12.02 12.76 13.74
C ARG A 202 -13.17 11.80 13.86
N TRP A 203 -13.13 10.75 13.05
CA TRP A 203 -14.12 9.69 13.00
C TRP A 203 -13.47 8.39 13.43
N TYR A 204 -14.08 7.71 14.38
CA TYR A 204 -13.61 6.44 14.91
C TYR A 204 -14.62 5.34 14.61
N GLY A 205 -14.12 4.13 14.39
CA GLY A 205 -14.93 2.97 14.11
C GLY A 205 -14.22 1.66 14.37
N ILE A 206 -15.00 0.59 14.32
CA ILE A 206 -14.53 -0.80 14.43
C ILE A 206 -14.70 -1.45 13.06
N PRO A 207 -13.72 -2.23 12.55
CA PRO A 207 -13.90 -2.99 11.32
C PRO A 207 -15.21 -3.78 11.35
N LYS A 208 -15.98 -3.74 10.26
CA LYS A 208 -17.08 -4.67 10.10
C LYS A 208 -16.48 -6.07 9.96
N ALA A 209 -16.96 -7.00 10.76
CA ALA A 209 -16.62 -8.40 10.57
C ALA A 209 -17.13 -8.85 9.19
N ALA A 210 -16.22 -9.23 8.30
CA ALA A 210 -16.49 -9.87 7.02
C ALA A 210 -15.65 -11.16 6.95
N PRO A 211 -16.13 -12.21 6.28
CA PRO A 211 -15.36 -13.44 6.16
C PRO A 211 -14.17 -13.29 5.22
N ASP A 212 -13.22 -14.22 5.34
CA ASP A 212 -12.01 -14.32 4.52
C ASP A 212 -11.88 -15.79 4.07
N LEU A 213 -12.51 -16.12 2.95
CA LEU A 213 -12.51 -17.46 2.35
C LEU A 213 -11.35 -17.59 1.38
N TYR A 214 -10.64 -18.71 1.40
CA TYR A 214 -9.45 -18.89 0.58
C TYR A 214 -9.33 -20.31 0.00
N VAL A 215 -8.53 -20.45 -1.05
CA VAL A 215 -8.03 -21.74 -1.53
C VAL A 215 -6.68 -21.98 -0.87
N ALA A 216 -6.61 -22.99 0.01
CA ALA A 216 -5.41 -23.27 0.80
C ALA A 216 -4.36 -24.04 0.01
N ASP A 217 -4.79 -24.99 -0.81
CA ASP A 217 -3.94 -25.90 -1.57
C ASP A 217 -4.69 -26.49 -2.78
N LEU A 218 -3.94 -26.83 -3.82
CA LEU A 218 -4.43 -27.48 -5.04
C LEU A 218 -3.35 -28.43 -5.57
N ASP A 219 -3.50 -29.71 -5.27
CA ASP A 219 -2.60 -30.77 -5.70
C ASP A 219 -3.29 -31.60 -6.81
N PRO A 220 -2.80 -31.59 -8.06
CA PRO A 220 -3.36 -32.42 -9.13
C PRO A 220 -3.12 -33.93 -8.94
N GLY A 221 -2.28 -34.34 -8.00
CA GLY A 221 -1.94 -35.75 -7.76
C GLY A 221 -1.05 -36.37 -8.84
N THR A 222 -0.54 -35.56 -9.76
CA THR A 222 0.42 -35.97 -10.80
C THR A 222 1.23 -34.77 -11.30
N GLU A 223 2.45 -35.04 -11.77
CA GLU A 223 3.33 -34.05 -12.39
C GLU A 223 3.20 -34.01 -13.92
N GLN A 224 2.60 -35.05 -14.53
CA GLN A 224 2.37 -35.16 -15.97
C GLN A 224 1.06 -35.89 -16.27
N THR A 225 0.51 -35.72 -17.48
CA THR A 225 -0.71 -36.42 -17.90
C THR A 225 -0.54 -37.22 -19.19
N GLU A 226 -0.72 -38.52 -19.12
CA GLU A 226 -0.89 -39.38 -20.29
C GLU A 226 -2.28 -39.15 -20.93
N PRO A 227 -2.37 -39.07 -22.27
CA PRO A 227 -3.65 -38.92 -22.95
C PRO A 227 -4.63 -40.06 -22.60
N GLY A 228 -5.80 -39.69 -22.06
CA GLY A 228 -6.85 -40.63 -21.68
C GLY A 228 -6.67 -41.31 -20.32
N GLU A 229 -5.54 -41.12 -19.62
CA GLU A 229 -5.42 -41.54 -18.22
C GLU A 229 -6.16 -40.59 -17.29
N THR A 230 -6.74 -41.16 -16.23
CA THR A 230 -7.47 -40.42 -15.21
C THR A 230 -6.64 -40.32 -13.93
N TYR A 231 -6.47 -39.09 -13.45
CA TYR A 231 -5.73 -38.76 -12.24
C TYR A 231 -6.69 -38.33 -11.14
N VAL A 232 -6.25 -38.48 -9.89
CA VAL A 232 -7.01 -38.08 -8.70
C VAL A 232 -6.22 -37.01 -7.97
N GLY A 233 -6.75 -35.80 -7.93
CA GLY A 233 -6.19 -34.66 -7.21
C GLY A 233 -6.95 -34.34 -5.94
N VAL A 234 -6.41 -33.40 -5.17
CA VAL A 234 -6.95 -32.89 -3.91
C VAL A 234 -6.96 -31.36 -3.95
N VAL A 235 -8.06 -30.76 -3.50
CA VAL A 235 -8.17 -29.31 -3.31
C VAL A 235 -8.64 -29.01 -1.89
N VAL A 236 -8.05 -27.99 -1.26
CA VAL A 236 -8.38 -27.57 0.09
C VAL A 236 -8.91 -26.14 0.06
N PHE A 237 -10.11 -25.96 0.57
CA PHE A 237 -10.74 -24.64 0.77
C PHE A 237 -10.82 -24.31 2.25
N GLY A 238 -10.84 -23.04 2.64
CA GLY A 238 -10.95 -22.65 4.04
C GLY A 238 -11.60 -21.30 4.31
N LEU A 239 -11.90 -21.07 5.58
CA LEU A 239 -12.30 -19.78 6.16
C LEU A 239 -11.29 -19.42 7.25
N LYS A 240 -10.71 -18.20 7.22
CA LYS A 240 -9.81 -17.77 8.30
C LYS A 240 -10.58 -17.61 9.62
N ASP A 241 -9.88 -17.71 10.74
CA ASP A 241 -10.43 -17.60 12.09
C ASP A 241 -10.78 -16.16 12.51
N THR A 242 -10.54 -15.18 11.63
CA THR A 242 -10.81 -13.75 11.84
C THR A 242 -12.30 -13.40 11.80
N TYR A 243 -13.15 -14.29 11.30
CA TYR A 243 -14.61 -14.11 11.25
C TYR A 243 -15.30 -15.09 12.19
N ASP A 244 -16.19 -14.59 13.05
CA ASP A 244 -16.72 -15.32 14.20
C ASP A 244 -17.96 -16.18 13.91
N LYS A 245 -18.42 -16.21 12.66
CA LYS A 245 -19.64 -16.90 12.23
C LYS A 245 -19.38 -17.87 11.10
N PRO A 246 -20.19 -18.92 10.97
CA PRO A 246 -20.14 -19.78 9.81
C PRO A 246 -20.49 -19.02 8.53
N VAL A 247 -19.86 -19.40 7.41
CA VAL A 247 -20.03 -18.76 6.09
C VAL A 247 -20.42 -19.82 5.08
N LYS A 248 -21.45 -19.55 4.27
CA LYS A 248 -21.73 -20.38 3.10
C LYS A 248 -20.95 -19.86 1.90
N ALA A 249 -20.30 -20.78 1.19
CA ALA A 249 -19.56 -20.49 -0.01
C ALA A 249 -19.90 -21.50 -1.12
N LYS A 250 -19.83 -21.06 -2.37
CA LYS A 250 -19.92 -21.89 -3.57
C LYS A 250 -18.49 -22.23 -4.02
N LEU A 251 -18.21 -23.51 -4.19
CA LEU A 251 -16.95 -24.02 -4.70
C LEU A 251 -17.03 -24.15 -6.22
N GLU A 252 -15.97 -23.74 -6.92
CA GLU A 252 -15.82 -23.86 -8.36
C GLU A 252 -14.47 -24.54 -8.64
N LEU A 253 -14.47 -25.52 -9.53
CA LEU A 253 -13.27 -26.27 -9.91
C LEU A 253 -13.38 -26.65 -11.38
N THR A 254 -12.37 -26.32 -12.17
CA THR A 254 -12.37 -26.59 -13.61
C THR A 254 -11.07 -27.23 -14.07
N HIS A 255 -11.14 -28.04 -15.12
CA HIS A 255 -10.00 -28.58 -15.88
C HIS A 255 -10.15 -28.14 -17.34
N ASN A 256 -9.20 -27.36 -17.84
CA ASN A 256 -9.24 -26.77 -19.19
C ASN A 256 -10.58 -26.04 -19.46
N ASN A 257 -11.03 -25.24 -18.49
CA ASN A 257 -12.32 -24.54 -18.46
C ASN A 257 -13.57 -25.44 -18.40
N ASN A 258 -13.43 -26.76 -18.28
CA ASN A 258 -14.56 -27.67 -18.09
C ASN A 258 -14.78 -27.91 -16.59
N PRO A 259 -16.02 -27.79 -16.09
CA PRO A 259 -16.30 -27.97 -14.67
C PRO A 259 -16.07 -29.41 -14.20
N ILE A 260 -15.37 -29.58 -13.08
CA ILE A 260 -15.15 -30.88 -12.44
C ILE A 260 -16.31 -31.15 -11.46
N PRO A 261 -17.24 -32.07 -11.78
CA PRO A 261 -18.54 -32.19 -11.11
C PRO A 261 -18.45 -32.61 -9.64
N GLU A 262 -17.36 -33.23 -9.23
CA GLU A 262 -17.09 -33.63 -7.84
C GLU A 262 -17.00 -32.44 -6.90
N VAL A 263 -16.65 -31.25 -7.39
CA VAL A 263 -16.48 -30.04 -6.57
C VAL A 263 -17.30 -28.87 -7.10
N ASN A 264 -17.32 -28.69 -8.42
CA ASN A 264 -17.89 -27.50 -9.05
C ASN A 264 -19.39 -27.32 -8.76
N GLY A 265 -19.75 -26.14 -8.27
CA GLY A 265 -21.13 -25.77 -7.93
C GLY A 265 -21.58 -26.19 -6.53
N LYS A 266 -20.76 -26.91 -5.74
CA LYS A 266 -21.12 -27.27 -4.36
C LYS A 266 -21.24 -26.03 -3.49
N ILE A 267 -22.32 -25.93 -2.73
CA ILE A 267 -22.49 -24.91 -1.69
C ILE A 267 -22.20 -25.56 -0.33
N VAL A 268 -21.26 -25.01 0.40
CA VAL A 268 -20.73 -25.59 1.64
C VAL A 268 -20.63 -24.51 2.71
N THR A 269 -20.89 -24.88 3.96
CA THR A 269 -20.67 -24.00 5.12
C THR A 269 -19.31 -24.26 5.74
N PHE A 270 -18.53 -23.21 5.99
CA PHE A 270 -17.27 -23.23 6.73
C PHE A 270 -17.47 -22.58 8.10
N ASN A 271 -17.03 -23.23 9.17
CA ASN A 271 -16.91 -22.64 10.49
C ASN A 271 -15.62 -21.79 10.58
N PRO A 272 -15.52 -20.84 11.52
CA PRO A 272 -14.30 -20.05 11.73
C PRO A 272 -13.05 -20.93 11.86
N GLY A 273 -12.04 -20.68 11.03
CA GLY A 273 -10.78 -21.44 11.00
C GLY A 273 -10.88 -22.84 10.38
N GLU A 274 -12.04 -23.25 9.86
CA GLU A 274 -12.24 -24.56 9.25
C GLU A 274 -11.66 -24.62 7.84
N THR A 275 -11.00 -25.73 7.52
CA THR A 275 -10.65 -26.13 6.15
C THR A 275 -11.41 -27.39 5.74
N LYS A 276 -11.68 -27.53 4.45
CA LYS A 276 -12.34 -28.70 3.86
C LYS A 276 -11.59 -29.17 2.64
N GLU A 277 -11.28 -30.44 2.65
CA GLU A 277 -10.59 -31.14 1.58
C GLU A 277 -11.59 -31.86 0.67
N TYR A 278 -11.35 -31.79 -0.63
CA TYR A 278 -12.11 -32.50 -1.64
C TYR A 278 -11.18 -33.22 -2.61
N THR A 279 -11.45 -34.50 -2.84
CA THR A 279 -10.85 -35.26 -3.92
C THR A 279 -11.60 -34.98 -5.22
N PHE A 280 -10.88 -34.88 -6.33
CA PHE A 280 -11.45 -34.73 -7.66
C PHE A 280 -10.70 -35.58 -8.67
N SER A 281 -11.32 -35.86 -9.81
CA SER A 281 -10.68 -36.61 -10.89
C SER A 281 -10.69 -35.79 -12.18
N PHE A 282 -9.63 -35.93 -12.97
CA PHE A 282 -9.55 -35.33 -14.31
C PHE A 282 -8.79 -36.27 -15.26
N THR A 283 -8.99 -36.11 -16.57
CA THR A 283 -8.40 -36.99 -17.59
C THR A 283 -7.42 -36.21 -18.46
N GLY A 284 -6.22 -36.73 -18.66
CA GLY A 284 -5.23 -36.14 -19.56
C GLY A 284 -5.76 -36.00 -20.99
N VAL A 285 -5.48 -34.87 -21.63
CA VAL A 285 -5.92 -34.57 -23.01
C VAL A 285 -4.71 -34.64 -23.94
N ASP A 286 -4.88 -35.30 -25.09
CA ASP A 286 -3.80 -35.48 -26.06
C ASP A 286 -3.17 -34.15 -26.50
N GLY A 287 -1.85 -34.06 -26.39
CA GLY A 287 -1.06 -32.89 -26.77
C GLY A 287 -1.45 -31.56 -26.10
N THR A 288 -2.15 -31.59 -24.97
CA THR A 288 -2.64 -30.38 -24.29
C THR A 288 -2.30 -30.42 -22.81
N GLU A 289 -1.75 -29.33 -22.28
CA GLU A 289 -1.57 -29.16 -20.84
C GLU A 289 -2.91 -29.22 -20.10
N SER A 290 -2.88 -29.72 -18.87
CA SER A 290 -4.02 -29.75 -17.97
C SER A 290 -3.95 -28.55 -17.03
N VAL A 291 -4.76 -27.52 -17.33
CA VAL A 291 -4.91 -26.33 -16.48
C VAL A 291 -6.07 -26.56 -15.51
N ILE A 292 -5.80 -26.56 -14.22
CA ILE A 292 -6.78 -26.77 -13.16
C ILE A 292 -6.93 -25.47 -12.36
N VAL A 293 -8.16 -24.96 -12.27
CA VAL A 293 -8.46 -23.71 -11.55
C VAL A 293 -9.48 -23.99 -10.46
N ALA A 294 -9.12 -23.71 -9.21
CA ALA A 294 -9.98 -23.78 -8.03
C ALA A 294 -10.39 -22.39 -7.58
N LYS A 295 -11.66 -22.22 -7.20
CA LYS A 295 -12.22 -20.95 -6.74
C LYS A 295 -13.28 -21.13 -5.66
N ILE A 296 -13.31 -20.20 -4.70
CA ILE A 296 -14.32 -20.16 -3.63
C ILE A 296 -15.06 -18.81 -3.62
N VAL A 297 -16.38 -18.84 -3.73
CA VAL A 297 -17.22 -17.65 -3.84
C VAL A 297 -18.13 -17.52 -2.61
N PRO A 298 -18.11 -16.40 -1.86
CA PRO A 298 -19.02 -16.19 -0.73
C PRO A 298 -20.49 -16.15 -1.19
N VAL A 299 -21.38 -16.77 -0.43
CA VAL A 299 -22.83 -16.82 -0.68
C VAL A 299 -23.61 -16.20 0.47
N GLU A 300 -23.24 -16.51 1.71
CA GLU A 300 -23.89 -15.96 2.90
C GLU A 300 -22.87 -15.76 4.03
N PRO A 301 -22.43 -14.51 4.30
CA PRO A 301 -22.72 -13.29 3.53
C PRO A 301 -22.09 -13.33 2.11
N ASP A 302 -22.54 -12.48 1.18
CA ASP A 302 -21.96 -12.38 -0.19
C ASP A 302 -20.70 -11.51 -0.27
N THR A 303 -20.09 -11.25 0.87
CA THR A 303 -18.92 -10.38 1.01
C THR A 303 -17.72 -11.21 1.44
N ASP A 304 -16.55 -10.88 0.93
CA ASP A 304 -15.25 -11.37 1.41
C ASP A 304 -14.32 -10.18 1.64
N ILE A 305 -13.46 -10.24 2.66
CA ILE A 305 -12.50 -9.17 2.97
C ILE A 305 -11.30 -9.18 2.01
N ASP A 306 -10.94 -10.34 1.43
CA ASP A 306 -9.80 -10.49 0.53
C ASP A 306 -10.07 -11.47 -0.62
N MET A 307 -10.77 -10.97 -1.65
CA MET A 307 -11.07 -11.72 -2.87
C MET A 307 -9.82 -12.25 -3.63
N SER A 308 -8.61 -11.79 -3.31
CA SER A 308 -7.40 -12.16 -4.06
C SER A 308 -6.87 -13.55 -3.72
N ASN A 309 -7.28 -14.12 -2.58
CA ASN A 309 -6.87 -15.45 -2.12
C ASN A 309 -7.95 -16.54 -2.38
N ASN A 310 -9.06 -16.16 -3.02
CA ASN A 310 -10.20 -17.01 -3.35
C ASN A 310 -9.99 -17.89 -4.59
N GLU A 311 -8.84 -17.81 -5.27
CA GLU A 311 -8.57 -18.49 -6.54
C GLU A 311 -7.13 -19.03 -6.58
N MET A 312 -6.96 -20.23 -7.12
CA MET A 312 -5.65 -20.88 -7.32
C MET A 312 -5.65 -21.66 -8.63
N GLU A 313 -4.53 -21.60 -9.38
CA GLU A 313 -4.35 -22.26 -10.68
C GLU A 313 -3.08 -23.12 -10.69
N VAL A 314 -3.17 -24.31 -11.27
CA VAL A 314 -2.06 -25.23 -11.50
C VAL A 314 -2.09 -25.75 -12.93
N THR A 315 -0.92 -25.85 -13.58
CA THR A 315 -0.74 -26.40 -14.92
C THR A 315 0.08 -27.68 -14.87
N VAL A 316 -0.42 -28.74 -15.49
CA VAL A 316 0.25 -30.05 -15.59
C VAL A 316 0.52 -30.40 -17.06
N PRO A 317 1.78 -30.63 -17.47
CA PRO A 317 2.12 -30.94 -18.86
C PRO A 317 1.69 -32.36 -19.30
N PRO A 318 1.48 -32.60 -20.61
CA PRO A 318 1.21 -33.94 -21.14
C PRO A 318 2.45 -34.85 -21.10
N ALA A 319 2.25 -36.16 -20.97
CA ALA A 319 3.31 -37.14 -20.99
C ALA A 319 3.77 -37.44 -22.42
N GLY A 320 5.07 -37.67 -22.60
CA GLY A 320 5.66 -37.91 -23.93
C GLY A 320 6.02 -36.65 -24.73
N GLU A 321 5.65 -35.46 -24.25
CA GLU A 321 6.55 -34.32 -24.42
C GLU A 321 7.85 -34.68 -23.68
N GLU A 322 8.99 -34.64 -24.39
CA GLU A 322 10.30 -34.97 -23.81
C GLU A 322 10.42 -34.36 -22.42
N GLU A 323 10.86 -35.17 -21.43
CA GLU A 323 11.28 -34.73 -20.10
C GLU A 323 11.75 -33.29 -20.16
N GLY A 324 10.89 -32.42 -19.60
CA GLY A 324 10.88 -30.99 -19.87
C GLY A 324 12.27 -30.40 -19.90
N ASP A 325 12.48 -29.44 -20.81
CA ASP A 325 13.64 -28.57 -20.85
C ASP A 325 14.21 -28.42 -19.44
N ALA A 326 15.42 -28.97 -19.24
CA ALA A 326 15.98 -29.21 -17.91
C ALA A 326 15.67 -28.03 -16.98
N VAL A 327 15.11 -28.30 -15.80
CA VAL A 327 14.67 -27.24 -14.87
C VAL A 327 15.89 -26.44 -14.44
N ILE A 328 16.18 -25.38 -15.18
CA ILE A 328 17.22 -24.43 -14.85
C ILE A 328 16.60 -23.55 -13.78
N GLY A 329 17.10 -23.68 -12.55
CA GLY A 329 16.69 -22.83 -11.43
C GLY A 329 16.85 -21.34 -11.75
N GLU A 330 16.38 -20.48 -10.85
CA GLU A 330 16.52 -19.05 -11.02
C GLU A 330 17.88 -18.56 -10.51
N GLY A 331 18.47 -17.61 -11.24
CA GLY A 331 19.64 -16.88 -10.72
C GLY A 331 19.24 -16.02 -9.53
N THR A 332 20.21 -15.62 -8.72
CA THR A 332 19.97 -14.70 -7.59
C THR A 332 20.51 -13.32 -7.93
N LEU A 333 19.71 -12.28 -7.68
CA LEU A 333 20.10 -10.88 -7.81
C LEU A 333 19.94 -10.18 -6.47
N ILE A 334 21.02 -9.52 -6.03
CA ILE A 334 21.06 -8.76 -4.77
C ILE A 334 21.47 -7.33 -5.11
N LEU A 335 20.68 -6.34 -4.69
CA LEU A 335 21.01 -4.93 -4.85
C LEU A 335 21.47 -4.35 -3.51
N LYS A 336 22.65 -3.74 -3.48
CA LYS A 336 23.14 -2.99 -2.31
C LYS A 336 23.32 -1.54 -2.71
N ALA A 337 22.72 -0.63 -1.95
CA ALA A 337 22.85 0.80 -2.20
C ALA A 337 23.70 1.47 -1.12
N LYS A 338 24.46 2.48 -1.53
CA LYS A 338 25.33 3.27 -0.66
C LYS A 338 25.22 4.74 -1.00
N SER A 339 24.90 5.57 -0.01
CA SER A 339 24.89 7.01 -0.19
C SER A 339 26.30 7.56 -0.37
N PRO A 340 26.51 8.51 -1.28
CA PRO A 340 27.80 9.18 -1.38
C PRO A 340 28.13 9.91 -0.07
N GLU A 341 29.40 9.91 0.33
CA GLU A 341 29.86 10.82 1.38
C GLU A 341 29.93 12.25 0.83
N GLY A 342 29.66 13.25 1.68
CA GLY A 342 29.59 14.63 1.21
C GLY A 342 29.31 15.63 2.30
N LYS A 343 29.02 16.88 1.94
CA LYS A 343 28.52 17.90 2.85
C LYS A 343 27.05 18.13 2.60
N ASP A 344 26.27 18.32 3.66
CA ASP A 344 24.87 18.73 3.54
C ASP A 344 24.72 20.22 3.17
N VAL A 345 23.48 20.70 3.06
CA VAL A 345 23.11 22.10 2.78
C VAL A 345 23.74 23.11 3.74
N TRP A 346 24.11 22.69 4.94
CA TRP A 346 24.72 23.54 5.96
C TRP A 346 26.25 23.44 5.97
N GLY A 347 26.82 22.72 4.99
CA GLY A 347 28.26 22.48 4.89
C GLY A 347 28.80 21.46 5.89
N LYS A 348 27.93 20.74 6.62
CA LYS A 348 28.35 19.72 7.59
C LYS A 348 28.61 18.40 6.85
N TYR A 349 29.75 17.80 7.11
CA TYR A 349 30.12 16.51 6.53
C TYR A 349 29.16 15.40 6.99
N GLN A 350 28.72 14.59 6.03
CA GLN A 350 27.86 13.43 6.19
C GLN A 350 28.64 12.21 5.67
N PRO A 351 28.91 11.21 6.51
CA PRO A 351 29.58 10.00 6.06
C PRO A 351 28.66 9.20 5.13
N SER A 352 29.28 8.35 4.32
CA SER A 352 28.54 7.39 3.50
C SER A 352 27.71 6.44 4.38
N VAL A 353 26.51 6.10 3.91
CA VAL A 353 25.57 5.22 4.62
C VAL A 353 25.19 4.07 3.70
N GLU A 354 25.37 2.84 4.17
CA GLU A 354 24.90 1.63 3.48
C GLU A 354 23.41 1.40 3.78
N ARG A 355 22.68 0.95 2.77
CA ARG A 355 21.24 0.65 2.86
C ARG A 355 21.00 -0.83 3.10
N GLU A 356 19.79 -1.15 3.55
CA GLU A 356 19.32 -2.54 3.56
C GLU A 356 19.25 -3.08 2.12
N THR A 357 19.42 -4.39 1.98
CA THR A 357 19.33 -5.08 0.69
C THR A 357 18.02 -4.74 -0.03
N ASN A 358 18.12 -4.46 -1.32
CA ASN A 358 16.98 -4.09 -2.18
C ASN A 358 16.25 -2.80 -1.74
N THR A 359 16.94 -1.91 -1.03
CA THR A 359 16.46 -0.55 -0.75
C THR A 359 17.45 0.49 -1.25
N ALA A 360 16.96 1.63 -1.72
CA ALA A 360 17.77 2.75 -2.16
C ALA A 360 17.06 4.09 -1.89
N LYS A 361 17.84 5.16 -1.94
CA LYS A 361 17.33 6.53 -2.00
C LYS A 361 17.93 7.26 -3.19
N TYR A 362 17.25 8.31 -3.63
CA TYR A 362 17.74 9.16 -4.70
C TYR A 362 19.16 9.65 -4.44
N GLY A 363 20.04 9.43 -5.41
CA GLY A 363 21.46 9.76 -5.36
C GLY A 363 22.36 8.67 -4.78
N ASP A 364 21.80 7.54 -4.32
CA ASP A 364 22.62 6.39 -3.89
C ASP A 364 23.30 5.73 -5.09
N THR A 365 24.53 5.25 -4.91
CA THR A 365 25.16 4.31 -5.85
C THR A 365 24.69 2.91 -5.51
N ILE A 366 24.05 2.24 -6.47
CA ILE A 366 23.57 0.87 -6.36
C ILE A 366 24.59 -0.05 -7.00
N THR A 367 25.05 -1.07 -6.28
CA THR A 367 25.82 -2.19 -6.80
C THR A 367 24.93 -3.42 -6.86
N ALA A 368 24.78 -3.97 -8.07
CA ALA A 368 24.05 -5.19 -8.33
C ALA A 368 25.01 -6.38 -8.35
N TYR A 369 24.68 -7.40 -7.54
CA TYR A 369 25.41 -8.66 -7.47
C TYR A 369 24.51 -9.76 -8.02
N PHE A 370 24.84 -10.27 -9.19
CA PHE A 370 24.16 -11.38 -9.83
C PHE A 370 24.96 -12.68 -9.66
N THR A 371 24.27 -13.76 -9.32
CA THR A 371 24.80 -15.13 -9.34
C THR A 371 23.93 -15.96 -10.25
N ALA A 372 24.51 -16.55 -11.29
CA ALA A 372 23.78 -17.41 -12.22
C ALA A 372 23.24 -18.66 -11.49
N PRO A 373 22.17 -19.29 -12.01
CA PRO A 373 21.65 -20.50 -11.41
C PRO A 373 22.67 -21.65 -11.46
N PRO A 374 22.52 -22.66 -10.58
CA PRO A 374 23.30 -23.88 -10.69
C PRO A 374 23.05 -24.57 -12.05
N PRO A 375 23.98 -25.43 -12.51
CA PRO A 375 23.77 -26.19 -13.74
C PRO A 375 22.49 -27.01 -13.66
N PRO A 376 21.78 -27.18 -14.78
CA PRO A 376 20.56 -27.97 -14.80
C PRO A 376 20.82 -29.44 -14.50
N GLU A 377 19.86 -30.05 -13.80
CA GLU A 377 19.80 -31.49 -13.53
C GLU A 377 18.64 -32.10 -14.32
N PRO A 378 18.85 -32.50 -15.59
CA PRO A 378 17.76 -32.89 -16.50
C PRO A 378 17.05 -34.22 -16.15
N GLY A 379 17.34 -34.84 -14.99
CA GLY A 379 16.82 -36.17 -14.63
C GLY A 379 17.35 -37.34 -15.49
N TRP A 380 18.05 -37.06 -16.60
CA TRP A 380 18.52 -38.08 -17.53
C TRP A 380 19.57 -39.01 -16.89
N ARG A 381 19.27 -40.32 -16.92
CA ARG A 381 20.16 -41.38 -16.42
C ARG A 381 21.55 -41.37 -17.07
N CYS A 382 21.65 -40.91 -18.32
CA CYS A 382 22.88 -40.86 -19.11
C CYS A 382 23.23 -39.43 -19.49
N TYR A 383 23.52 -38.61 -18.49
CA TYR A 383 23.92 -37.23 -18.62
C TYR A 383 25.29 -36.97 -18.01
N LYS A 384 26.08 -36.11 -18.67
CA LYS A 384 27.34 -35.61 -18.13
C LYS A 384 27.53 -34.14 -18.50
N LEU A 385 27.48 -33.25 -17.53
CA LEU A 385 27.85 -31.85 -17.71
C LEU A 385 29.32 -31.75 -18.14
N LYS A 386 29.60 -30.94 -19.17
CA LYS A 386 30.95 -30.57 -19.59
C LYS A 386 31.30 -29.17 -19.12
N GLU A 387 30.43 -28.21 -19.42
CA GLU A 387 30.64 -26.80 -19.11
C GLU A 387 29.31 -26.12 -18.77
N TRP A 388 29.35 -25.29 -17.73
CA TRP A 388 28.26 -24.43 -17.31
C TRP A 388 28.85 -23.06 -17.00
N LYS A 389 28.68 -22.12 -17.92
CA LYS A 389 29.40 -20.84 -17.88
C LYS A 389 28.51 -19.66 -18.20
N LEU A 390 28.56 -18.63 -17.37
CA LEU A 390 27.96 -17.33 -17.65
C LEU A 390 28.78 -16.64 -18.74
N LEU A 391 28.16 -16.39 -19.89
CA LEU A 391 28.81 -15.72 -21.02
C LEU A 391 28.61 -14.20 -20.98
N GLU A 392 27.41 -13.77 -20.59
CA GLU A 392 27.01 -12.37 -20.63
C GLU A 392 25.94 -12.10 -19.57
N ALA A 393 26.02 -10.94 -18.93
CA ALA A 393 24.97 -10.42 -18.07
C ALA A 393 24.80 -8.92 -18.33
N LYS A 394 23.54 -8.49 -18.44
CA LYS A 394 23.14 -7.09 -18.62
C LYS A 394 22.05 -6.77 -17.61
N ILE A 395 22.25 -5.71 -16.85
CA ILE A 395 21.24 -5.19 -15.94
C ILE A 395 20.40 -4.13 -16.63
N GLU A 396 19.09 -4.22 -16.47
CA GLU A 396 18.08 -3.28 -16.94
C GLU A 396 17.38 -2.67 -15.71
N TYR A 397 17.30 -1.34 -15.68
CA TYR A 397 16.69 -0.59 -14.59
C TYR A 397 15.96 0.64 -15.14
N PRO A 398 15.06 1.28 -14.35
CA PRO A 398 14.27 2.41 -14.84
C PRO A 398 15.14 3.56 -15.32
N LYS A 399 14.75 4.17 -16.44
CA LYS A 399 15.41 5.36 -16.98
C LYS A 399 14.77 6.60 -16.38
N ARG A 400 15.61 7.49 -15.85
CA ARG A 400 15.19 8.83 -15.42
C ARG A 400 14.39 9.52 -16.53
N HIS A 401 13.22 10.05 -16.17
CA HIS A 401 12.39 10.81 -17.09
C HIS A 401 13.18 12.05 -17.59
N PRO A 402 13.18 12.39 -18.89
CA PRO A 402 13.99 13.49 -19.44
C PRO A 402 13.68 14.84 -18.80
N ASN A 403 12.41 15.06 -18.44
CA ASN A 403 11.94 16.26 -17.74
C ASN A 403 11.91 16.12 -16.20
N PHE A 404 12.55 15.07 -15.64
CA PHE A 404 12.61 14.89 -14.20
C PHE A 404 13.40 16.03 -13.55
N THR A 405 12.77 16.70 -12.59
CA THR A 405 13.44 17.63 -11.67
C THR A 405 12.97 17.34 -10.25
N PHE A 406 13.72 17.76 -9.24
CA PHE A 406 13.26 17.66 -7.85
C PHE A 406 11.95 18.40 -7.58
N GLY A 407 11.70 19.51 -8.30
CA GLY A 407 10.46 20.28 -8.20
C GLY A 407 9.31 19.72 -9.04
N GLN A 408 9.57 18.72 -9.88
CA GLN A 408 8.59 18.02 -10.70
C GLN A 408 9.10 16.58 -10.95
N PRO A 409 9.03 15.70 -9.93
CA PRO A 409 9.44 14.32 -10.06
C PRO A 409 8.41 13.57 -10.90
N LEU A 410 8.76 13.37 -12.15
CA LEU A 410 7.98 12.57 -13.09
C LEU A 410 8.43 11.11 -12.98
N GLU A 411 7.48 10.18 -13.08
CA GLU A 411 7.80 8.76 -13.08
C GLU A 411 8.80 8.41 -14.19
N PRO A 412 9.71 7.46 -13.97
CA PRO A 412 10.69 7.04 -14.97
C PRO A 412 10.03 6.67 -16.29
N GLN A 413 10.73 6.96 -17.40
CA GLN A 413 10.23 6.69 -18.75
C GLN A 413 11.22 5.81 -19.52
N GLY A 414 10.84 4.54 -19.67
CA GLY A 414 11.68 3.52 -20.29
C GLY A 414 12.74 2.98 -19.32
N THR A 415 13.75 2.31 -19.87
CA THR A 415 14.80 1.63 -19.11
C THR A 415 16.20 1.95 -19.66
N VAL A 416 17.21 1.73 -18.83
CA VAL A 416 18.63 1.78 -19.18
C VAL A 416 19.18 0.38 -19.02
N THR A 417 19.99 -0.06 -19.99
CA THR A 417 20.70 -1.33 -19.94
C THR A 417 22.19 -1.10 -19.78
N LEU A 418 22.81 -1.78 -18.83
CA LEU A 418 24.24 -1.73 -18.54
C LEU A 418 24.83 -3.14 -18.55
N SER A 419 25.95 -3.33 -19.25
CA SER A 419 26.68 -4.59 -19.19
C SER A 419 27.32 -4.79 -17.81
N MET A 420 27.21 -6.00 -17.27
CA MET A 420 27.83 -6.38 -16.02
C MET A 420 29.21 -7.01 -16.26
N SER A 421 30.14 -6.79 -15.34
CA SER A 421 31.44 -7.47 -15.35
C SER A 421 31.25 -8.91 -14.89
N VAL A 422 31.46 -9.88 -15.79
CA VAL A 422 31.33 -11.31 -15.51
C VAL A 422 32.62 -11.86 -14.93
N ASP A 423 32.49 -12.62 -13.84
CA ASP A 423 33.54 -13.47 -13.29
C ASP A 423 33.34 -14.90 -13.82
N ASP A 424 34.18 -15.25 -14.79
CA ASP A 424 34.18 -16.53 -15.49
C ASP A 424 34.37 -17.75 -14.57
N GLU A 425 35.00 -17.58 -13.40
CA GLU A 425 35.29 -18.70 -12.49
C GLU A 425 34.14 -18.98 -11.52
N SER A 426 33.36 -17.96 -11.17
CA SER A 426 32.30 -18.07 -10.16
C SER A 426 30.88 -17.97 -10.71
N ASN A 427 30.72 -17.76 -12.03
CA ASN A 427 29.42 -17.51 -12.68
C ASN A 427 28.64 -16.36 -12.01
N LYS A 428 29.38 -15.34 -11.57
CA LYS A 428 28.84 -14.12 -10.98
C LYS A 428 29.03 -12.94 -11.92
N ALA A 429 28.20 -11.93 -11.76
CA ALA A 429 28.40 -10.67 -12.45
C ALA A 429 28.06 -9.49 -11.54
N GLU A 430 28.78 -8.38 -11.74
CA GLU A 430 28.55 -7.14 -11.00
C GLU A 430 28.46 -5.91 -11.89
N ALA A 431 27.63 -4.96 -11.48
CA ALA A 431 27.56 -3.63 -12.09
C ALA A 431 27.16 -2.60 -11.03
N SER A 432 27.62 -1.36 -11.21
CA SER A 432 27.19 -0.24 -10.37
C SER A 432 26.59 0.88 -11.20
N PHE A 433 25.53 1.50 -10.69
CA PHE A 433 24.82 2.60 -11.33
C PHE A 433 24.19 3.52 -10.27
N LEU A 434 23.76 4.70 -10.68
CA LEU A 434 23.19 5.71 -9.79
C LEU A 434 21.66 5.56 -9.73
N GLU A 435 21.06 5.63 -8.53
CA GLU A 435 19.63 5.90 -8.40
C GLU A 435 19.41 7.39 -8.69
N ASP A 436 18.88 7.70 -9.87
CA ASP A 436 18.63 9.09 -10.28
C ASP A 436 17.25 9.30 -10.91
N TRP A 437 16.36 8.31 -10.82
CA TRP A 437 15.09 8.31 -11.53
C TRP A 437 13.86 8.51 -10.64
N SER A 438 13.96 8.35 -9.32
CA SER A 438 12.82 8.55 -8.43
C SER A 438 13.20 9.15 -7.08
N ILE A 439 12.38 10.08 -6.58
CA ILE A 439 12.44 10.57 -5.19
C ILE A 439 11.26 10.05 -4.36
N ASN A 440 10.59 8.99 -4.80
CA ASN A 440 9.43 8.43 -4.11
C ASN A 440 9.79 8.01 -2.68
N GLY A 441 8.88 8.29 -1.74
CA GLY A 441 9.10 8.19 -0.30
C GLY A 441 9.80 9.42 0.31
N ALA A 442 10.22 10.41 -0.48
CA ALA A 442 10.75 11.65 0.06
C ALA A 442 9.61 12.54 0.56
N ASN A 443 9.83 13.19 1.70
CA ASN A 443 8.89 14.18 2.23
C ASN A 443 9.05 15.53 1.49
N VAL A 444 8.74 15.52 0.19
CA VAL A 444 8.85 16.68 -0.71
C VAL A 444 7.46 17.01 -1.26
N TYR A 445 7.13 18.31 -1.27
CA TYR A 445 5.88 18.81 -1.83
C TYR A 445 6.13 19.40 -3.23
N ILE A 446 5.43 18.89 -4.24
CA ILE A 446 5.54 19.30 -5.63
C ILE A 446 4.62 20.53 -5.84
N LEU A 447 5.17 21.74 -5.72
CA LEU A 447 4.39 22.98 -5.76
C LEU A 447 3.52 23.13 -7.02
N THR A 448 4.01 22.71 -8.18
CA THR A 448 3.30 22.83 -9.47
C THR A 448 2.12 21.87 -9.59
N GLN A 449 2.20 20.71 -8.93
CA GLN A 449 1.15 19.68 -8.92
C GLN A 449 0.34 19.68 -7.62
N LYS A 450 0.71 20.55 -6.67
CA LYS A 450 0.13 20.72 -5.33
C LYS A 450 -0.03 19.41 -4.53
N ARG A 451 0.82 18.42 -4.78
CA ARG A 451 0.77 17.12 -4.09
C ARG A 451 2.11 16.77 -3.45
N MET A 452 2.08 15.90 -2.45
CA MET A 452 3.29 15.21 -2.01
C MET A 452 3.80 14.30 -3.13
N VAL A 453 5.12 14.10 -3.17
CA VAL A 453 5.70 12.98 -3.91
C VAL A 453 5.04 11.68 -3.42
N ALA A 454 4.87 10.72 -4.32
CA ALA A 454 4.33 9.42 -3.95
C ALA A 454 5.17 8.79 -2.83
N GLY A 455 4.52 7.95 -2.00
CA GLY A 455 5.20 7.22 -0.94
C GLY A 455 6.27 6.25 -1.46
N PRO A 456 6.97 5.52 -0.56
CA PRO A 456 7.97 4.53 -0.96
C PRO A 456 7.44 3.60 -2.05
N THR A 457 8.20 3.44 -3.13
CA THR A 457 7.75 2.75 -4.35
C THR A 457 8.75 1.69 -4.76
N TYR A 458 8.24 0.53 -5.16
CA TYR A 458 9.05 -0.55 -5.72
C TYR A 458 9.23 -0.37 -7.22
N TYR A 459 10.48 -0.46 -7.69
CA TYR A 459 10.83 -0.45 -9.10
C TYR A 459 11.45 -1.80 -9.50
N PRO A 460 11.07 -2.37 -10.66
CA PRO A 460 11.68 -3.60 -11.14
C PRO A 460 13.10 -3.33 -11.64
N VAL A 461 14.03 -4.19 -11.25
CA VAL A 461 15.40 -4.25 -11.77
C VAL A 461 15.66 -5.67 -12.25
N THR A 462 16.01 -5.81 -13.52
CA THR A 462 16.08 -7.09 -14.21
C THR A 462 17.49 -7.34 -14.71
N VAL A 463 18.05 -8.52 -14.45
CA VAL A 463 19.27 -8.97 -15.12
C VAL A 463 18.89 -9.95 -16.21
N HIS A 464 19.25 -9.62 -17.45
CA HIS A 464 19.21 -10.51 -18.60
C HIS A 464 20.56 -11.16 -18.76
N TYR A 465 20.61 -12.48 -18.82
CA TYR A 465 21.88 -13.21 -18.84
C TYR A 465 21.84 -14.36 -19.83
N LYS A 466 23.03 -14.72 -20.29
CA LYS A 466 23.28 -15.74 -21.30
C LYS A 466 24.24 -16.79 -20.73
N MET A 467 23.78 -18.02 -20.63
CA MET A 467 24.59 -19.17 -20.16
C MET A 467 24.98 -20.06 -21.32
N LEU A 468 26.22 -20.57 -21.30
CA LEU A 468 26.65 -21.72 -22.06
C LEU A 468 26.37 -22.99 -21.27
N TRP A 469 25.70 -23.94 -21.92
CA TRP A 469 25.45 -25.27 -21.39
C TRP A 469 26.00 -26.31 -22.37
N GLU A 470 27.15 -26.87 -22.04
CA GLU A 470 27.71 -27.99 -22.76
C GLU A 470 27.56 -29.27 -21.95
N TYR A 471 27.07 -30.32 -22.59
CA TYR A 471 26.85 -31.60 -21.94
C TYR A 471 26.99 -32.76 -22.92
N ARG A 472 27.09 -33.97 -22.39
CA ARG A 472 26.96 -35.21 -23.15
C ARG A 472 25.69 -35.92 -22.77
N LYS A 473 24.94 -36.39 -23.76
CA LYS A 473 23.78 -37.27 -23.58
C LYS A 473 24.14 -38.62 -24.20
N GLY A 474 23.92 -39.68 -23.43
CA GLY A 474 24.06 -41.05 -23.90
C GLY A 474 22.73 -41.77 -23.87
N ARG A 475 22.66 -42.90 -24.56
CA ARG A 475 21.54 -43.84 -24.43
C ARG A 475 21.86 -44.86 -23.35
N TRP A 476 20.92 -45.13 -22.45
CA TRP A 476 21.07 -46.24 -21.51
C TRP A 476 20.85 -47.57 -22.23
N ASP A 477 21.86 -48.44 -22.22
CA ASP A 477 21.77 -49.81 -22.72
C ASP A 477 21.87 -50.79 -21.54
N PRO A 478 20.84 -51.59 -21.25
CA PRO A 478 20.86 -52.58 -20.16
C PRO A 478 21.94 -53.67 -20.33
N CYS A 479 22.52 -53.82 -21.52
CA CYS A 479 23.59 -54.76 -21.87
C CYS A 479 24.84 -54.06 -22.42
N ALA A 480 25.11 -52.81 -22.03
CA ALA A 480 26.27 -52.04 -22.50
C ALA A 480 27.63 -52.74 -22.34
N ARG A 481 27.79 -53.61 -21.33
CA ARG A 481 28.99 -54.44 -21.12
C ARG A 481 28.60 -55.87 -20.72
N ARG A 482 29.41 -56.86 -21.11
CA ARG A 482 29.34 -58.22 -20.55
C ARG A 482 30.52 -58.48 -19.63
N ASP A 483 30.28 -59.09 -18.48
CA ASP A 483 31.37 -59.59 -17.63
C ASP A 483 31.95 -60.91 -18.14
N LYS A 484 32.98 -61.42 -17.45
CA LYS A 484 33.69 -62.65 -17.82
C LYS A 484 32.78 -63.89 -17.80
N ASP A 485 31.66 -63.82 -17.09
CA ASP A 485 30.67 -64.88 -16.94
C ASP A 485 29.48 -64.72 -17.92
N GLY A 486 29.51 -63.68 -18.77
CA GLY A 486 28.49 -63.42 -19.79
C GLY A 486 27.28 -62.61 -19.30
N HIS A 487 27.26 -62.15 -18.06
CA HIS A 487 26.15 -61.33 -17.54
C HIS A 487 26.20 -59.91 -18.11
N CYS A 488 25.04 -59.40 -18.51
CA CYS A 488 24.88 -58.02 -18.93
C CYS A 488 25.00 -57.06 -17.74
N LYS A 489 25.80 -56.01 -17.92
CA LYS A 489 25.85 -54.84 -17.05
C LYS A 489 25.39 -53.62 -17.84
N GLY A 490 24.34 -52.99 -17.35
CA GLY A 490 23.81 -51.78 -17.93
C GLY A 490 24.82 -50.63 -17.88
N GLY A 491 24.76 -49.76 -18.86
CA GLY A 491 25.63 -48.59 -18.95
C GLY A 491 25.16 -47.62 -20.02
N CYS A 492 25.75 -46.43 -20.01
CA CYS A 492 25.49 -45.42 -21.02
C CYS A 492 26.40 -45.63 -22.23
N VAL A 493 25.80 -45.78 -23.41
CA VAL A 493 26.45 -45.94 -24.71
C VAL A 493 26.05 -44.78 -25.63
N ASP A 494 26.63 -44.71 -26.83
CA ASP A 494 26.26 -43.75 -27.87
C ASP A 494 26.26 -42.29 -27.38
N TRP A 495 27.36 -41.89 -26.73
CA TRP A 495 27.50 -40.55 -26.17
C TRP A 495 27.66 -39.49 -27.27
N GLU A 496 26.74 -38.54 -27.30
CA GLU A 496 26.78 -37.38 -28.17
C GLU A 496 26.98 -36.10 -27.36
N ASP A 497 27.72 -35.16 -27.93
CA ASP A 497 28.01 -33.86 -27.33
C ASP A 497 27.00 -32.83 -27.81
N TYR A 498 26.45 -32.08 -26.87
CA TYR A 498 25.47 -31.04 -27.10
C TYR A 498 26.00 -29.72 -26.52
N SER A 499 25.69 -28.62 -27.20
CA SER A 499 26.00 -27.26 -26.75
C SER A 499 24.77 -26.41 -27.00
N LYS A 500 24.21 -25.84 -25.94
CA LYS A 500 23.04 -24.96 -25.97
C LYS A 500 23.42 -23.65 -25.29
N THR A 501 22.93 -22.54 -25.83
CA THR A 501 22.95 -21.27 -25.12
C THR A 501 21.57 -20.99 -24.55
N LEU A 502 21.52 -20.62 -23.28
CA LEU A 502 20.29 -20.29 -22.57
C LEU A 502 20.26 -18.79 -22.32
N ASN A 503 19.17 -18.14 -22.71
CA ASN A 503 18.90 -16.74 -22.38
C ASN A 503 17.78 -16.73 -21.34
N LYS A 504 18.06 -16.16 -20.16
CA LYS A 504 17.09 -16.04 -19.07
C LYS A 504 17.16 -14.65 -18.46
N SER A 505 16.19 -14.34 -17.61
CA SER A 505 16.20 -13.14 -16.80
C SER A 505 15.82 -13.43 -15.35
N VAL A 506 16.25 -12.56 -14.44
CA VAL A 506 15.79 -12.53 -13.05
C VAL A 506 15.42 -11.09 -12.72
N THR A 507 14.29 -10.89 -12.05
CA THR A 507 13.80 -9.57 -11.66
C THR A 507 13.65 -9.49 -10.16
N VAL A 508 14.20 -8.43 -9.55
CA VAL A 508 13.91 -8.07 -8.15
C VAL A 508 13.25 -6.71 -8.09
N LYS A 509 12.54 -6.45 -6.98
CA LYS A 509 11.95 -5.15 -6.69
C LYS A 509 12.90 -4.35 -5.80
N LEU A 510 13.34 -3.19 -6.29
CA LEU A 510 14.10 -2.21 -5.52
C LEU A 510 13.14 -1.20 -4.87
N LEU A 511 13.12 -1.11 -3.54
CA LEU A 511 12.34 -0.09 -2.83
C LEU A 511 13.10 1.24 -2.85
N VAL A 512 12.55 2.26 -3.51
CA VAL A 512 13.02 3.64 -3.39
C VAL A 512 12.18 4.34 -2.33
N ASN A 513 12.82 4.80 -1.26
CA ASN A 513 12.15 5.34 -0.06
C ASN A 513 12.68 6.71 0.40
N GLY A 514 13.03 7.56 -0.57
CA GLY A 514 13.27 8.99 -0.36
C GLY A 514 14.56 9.47 -1.01
N THR A 515 15.16 10.51 -0.43
CA THR A 515 16.39 11.13 -0.91
C THR A 515 17.58 10.76 -0.03
N ALA A 516 18.75 10.54 -0.65
CA ALA A 516 19.98 10.36 0.10
C ALA A 516 20.32 11.63 0.88
N VAL A 517 21.01 11.45 2.02
CA VAL A 517 21.41 12.56 2.87
C VAL A 517 22.42 13.43 2.09
N GLY A 518 22.10 14.72 1.88
CA GLY A 518 23.02 15.69 1.27
C GLY A 518 22.61 16.27 -0.09
N PHE A 519 21.48 15.87 -0.69
CA PHE A 519 21.13 16.31 -2.06
C PHE A 519 20.25 17.56 -2.20
N TYR A 520 20.01 18.31 -1.12
CA TYR A 520 19.27 19.58 -1.25
C TYR A 520 20.22 20.69 -1.72
N GLY A 521 19.93 21.30 -2.88
CA GLY A 521 20.23 22.72 -3.15
C GLY A 521 21.70 23.18 -3.24
N GLY A 522 22.51 22.58 -4.11
CA GLY A 522 23.67 23.24 -4.71
C GLY A 522 23.34 23.71 -6.12
N GLY A 523 22.40 24.65 -6.28
CA GLY A 523 22.15 25.28 -7.56
C GLY A 523 23.30 26.23 -7.90
N SER A 524 24.09 25.88 -8.91
CA SER A 524 24.89 26.81 -9.70
C SER A 524 24.02 27.49 -10.75
#